data_AF-A0AAD1D7E6-F1
#
_entry.id   AF-A0AAD1D7E6-F1
#
_cell.length_a   1.000
_cell.length_b   1.000
_cell.length_c   1.000
_cell.angle_alpha   90.00
_cell.angle_beta   90.00
_cell.angle_gamma   90.00
#
_symmetry.space_group_name_H-M   'P 1'
#
loop_
_entity.id
_entity.type
_entity.pdbx_description
1 polymer ?
#
loop_
_entity_poly.entity_id
_entity_poly.type
_entity_poly.pdbx_seq_one_letter_code
_entity_poly.pdbx_strand_id
1 'polypeptide(L)'
;MARDRAGMIVKKAALQGALPIAPGKRLRFGRRMSVDYFRQRKIFKRPQSRVMTGVRIILARNLKALREVRDVSQEKLAAVAGIDRSYISDLENEKYGLSIDKLENLAEALGVAAWEMLHPETAANIRSTPPAD
;
A
#
# COMPACT_ATOMS: atom_id res chain seq x y z
N MET A 1 42.48 -31.91 -4.09
CA MET A 1 42.12 -32.39 -2.73
C MET A 1 42.50 -31.26 -1.79
N ALA A 2 41.69 -30.70 -0.89
CA ALA A 2 40.45 -31.15 -0.27
C ALA A 2 39.56 -29.93 0.02
N ARG A 3 38.26 -30.19 0.07
CA ARG A 3 37.25 -29.38 0.75
C ARG A 3 37.49 -29.53 2.26
N ASP A 4 37.21 -28.51 3.07
CA ASP A 4 36.19 -28.62 4.12
C ASP A 4 36.13 -27.46 5.12
N ARG A 5 34.87 -27.06 5.37
CA ARG A 5 34.21 -26.81 6.66
C ARG A 5 34.80 -25.73 7.57
N ALA A 6 34.16 -24.57 7.62
CA ALA A 6 33.01 -24.25 8.50
C ALA A 6 33.47 -23.79 9.89
N GLY A 7 33.27 -22.50 10.16
CA GLY A 7 33.44 -21.94 11.49
C GLY A 7 33.09 -20.45 11.52
N MET A 8 32.13 -20.11 12.38
CA MET A 8 31.89 -18.78 12.97
C MET A 8 31.17 -17.72 12.11
N ILE A 9 29.85 -17.79 12.23
CA ILE A 9 29.00 -16.75 12.87
C ILE A 9 29.78 -15.48 13.30
N VAL A 10 29.28 -14.32 12.86
CA VAL A 10 28.96 -13.11 13.66
C VAL A 10 29.25 -11.80 12.88
N LYS A 11 28.18 -10.99 12.71
CA LYS A 11 28.11 -9.51 12.51
C LYS A 11 28.64 -8.87 11.21
N LYS A 12 27.70 -8.33 10.41
CA LYS A 12 27.56 -6.89 10.08
C LYS A 12 26.35 -6.70 9.16
N ALA A 13 25.30 -6.06 9.66
CA ALA A 13 25.01 -4.65 9.38
C ALA A 13 24.31 -4.45 8.02
N ALA A 14 23.04 -4.05 8.12
CA ALA A 14 22.32 -3.35 7.09
C ALA A 14 23.16 -2.21 6.53
N LEU A 15 23.27 -2.10 5.21
CA LEU A 15 23.43 -0.87 4.42
C LEU A 15 23.98 -1.26 3.05
N GLN A 16 23.08 -1.56 2.11
CA GLN A 16 23.14 -1.22 0.69
C GLN A 16 22.20 -2.15 -0.08
N GLY A 17 21.19 -1.55 -0.73
CA GLY A 17 20.30 -2.27 -1.63
C GLY A 17 21.09 -2.88 -2.79
N ALA A 18 21.09 -4.20 -2.86
CA ALA A 18 21.51 -4.94 -4.03
C ALA A 18 20.46 -6.02 -4.31
N LEU A 19 19.72 -5.84 -5.41
CA LEU A 19 18.89 -6.89 -6.02
C LEU A 19 19.77 -8.10 -6.36
N PRO A 20 19.29 -9.35 -6.22
CA PRO A 20 20.05 -10.51 -6.66
C PRO A 20 20.22 -10.49 -8.19
N ILE A 21 21.46 -10.39 -8.66
CA ILE A 21 21.79 -10.55 -10.08
C ILE A 21 21.89 -12.06 -10.37
N ALA A 22 21.14 -12.54 -11.35
CA ALA A 22 21.26 -13.92 -11.82
C ALA A 22 22.72 -14.22 -12.29
N PRO A 23 23.24 -15.45 -12.06
CA PRO A 23 24.60 -15.80 -12.44
C PRO A 23 24.81 -15.62 -13.95
N GLY A 24 25.81 -14.82 -14.33
CA GLY A 24 26.24 -14.64 -15.72
C GLY A 24 26.01 -13.25 -16.34
N LYS A 25 25.38 -12.29 -15.65
CA LYS A 25 25.25 -10.92 -16.19
C LYS A 25 26.27 -9.95 -15.59
N ARG A 26 27.28 -9.55 -16.37
CA ARG A 26 28.20 -8.44 -16.05
C ARG A 26 27.52 -7.10 -16.32
N LEU A 27 27.48 -6.22 -15.31
CA LEU A 27 27.06 -4.83 -15.47
C LEU A 27 28.23 -4.02 -16.05
N ARG A 28 28.04 -3.35 -17.19
CA ARG A 28 28.95 -2.29 -17.66
C ARG A 28 28.39 -0.94 -17.21
N PHE A 29 29.10 -0.26 -16.31
CA PHE A 29 28.73 1.09 -15.87
C PHE A 29 29.15 2.12 -16.92
N GLY A 30 28.18 2.66 -17.65
CA GLY A 30 28.32 3.84 -18.51
C GLY A 30 27.27 4.86 -18.11
N ARG A 31 27.71 6.07 -17.72
CA ARG A 31 26.89 7.17 -17.21
C ARG A 31 25.81 7.59 -18.20
N ARG A 32 24.54 7.40 -17.82
CA ARG A 32 23.38 8.32 -18.00
C ARG A 32 22.17 7.60 -17.40
N MET A 33 21.59 8.15 -16.34
CA MET A 33 20.33 7.64 -15.79
C MET A 33 19.24 7.90 -16.83
N SER A 34 18.88 6.88 -17.61
CA SER A 34 17.73 6.87 -18.49
C SER A 34 16.46 6.54 -17.70
N VAL A 35 15.35 7.08 -18.18
CA VAL A 35 13.98 7.05 -17.65
C VAL A 35 13.36 5.63 -17.73
N ASP A 36 14.10 4.60 -17.32
CA ASP A 36 13.79 3.18 -17.54
C ASP A 36 13.08 2.51 -16.35
N TYR A 37 12.67 3.28 -15.32
CA TYR A 37 11.85 2.73 -14.23
C TYR A 37 10.40 2.42 -14.66
N PHE A 38 9.97 2.89 -15.84
CA PHE A 38 8.60 2.74 -16.34
C PHE A 38 8.37 1.59 -17.33
N ARG A 39 9.39 0.79 -17.68
CA ARG A 39 9.30 -0.20 -18.77
C ARG A 39 9.33 -1.67 -18.35
N GLN A 40 8.67 -2.02 -17.24
CA GLN A 40 8.45 -3.43 -16.86
C GLN A 40 7.00 -3.66 -16.37
N ARG A 41 6.02 -3.32 -17.21
CA ARG A 41 4.61 -3.72 -17.00
C ARG A 41 4.16 -4.66 -18.12
N LYS A 42 4.63 -5.91 -18.17
CA LYS A 42 4.02 -6.95 -19.04
C LYS A 42 4.12 -8.42 -18.55
N ILE A 43 4.40 -8.70 -17.27
CA ILE A 43 4.53 -10.10 -16.79
C ILE A 43 3.52 -10.51 -15.69
N PHE A 44 2.81 -9.57 -15.06
CA PHE A 44 1.72 -9.90 -14.12
C PHE A 44 0.41 -9.27 -14.61
N LYS A 45 -0.25 -9.88 -15.59
CA LYS A 45 -1.70 -9.68 -15.73
C LYS A 45 -2.33 -10.32 -14.49
N ARG A 46 -2.48 -9.54 -13.40
CA ARG A 46 -3.32 -9.95 -12.28
C ARG A 46 -4.69 -10.33 -12.85
N PRO A 47 -5.23 -11.52 -12.54
CA PRO A 47 -6.60 -11.83 -12.95
C PRO A 47 -7.47 -10.70 -12.42
N GLN A 48 -8.22 -10.06 -13.32
CA GLN A 48 -9.20 -9.02 -12.98
C GLN A 48 -10.29 -9.70 -12.14
N SER A 49 -9.99 -9.93 -10.86
CA SER A 49 -10.89 -10.57 -9.91
C SER A 49 -12.05 -9.62 -9.71
N ARG A 50 -13.15 -9.86 -10.44
CA ARG A 50 -14.45 -9.19 -10.36
C ARG A 50 -14.34 -7.81 -9.73
N VAL A 51 -13.87 -6.84 -10.52
CA VAL A 51 -13.74 -5.45 -10.08
C VAL A 51 -15.06 -5.05 -9.46
N MET A 52 -15.07 -4.76 -8.16
CA MET A 52 -16.20 -4.04 -7.60
C MET A 52 -16.14 -2.65 -8.19
N THR A 53 -17.01 -2.41 -9.17
CA THR A 53 -16.85 -1.35 -10.15
C THR A 53 -17.29 0.02 -9.65
N GLY A 54 -18.00 0.08 -8.51
CA GLY A 54 -18.50 1.33 -7.96
C GLY A 54 -17.43 2.08 -7.16
N VAL A 55 -17.15 3.33 -7.56
CA VAL A 55 -16.25 4.23 -6.79
C VAL A 55 -16.68 4.34 -5.32
N ARG A 56 -17.99 4.34 -5.05
CA ARG A 56 -18.53 4.34 -3.68
C ARG A 56 -18.15 3.10 -2.89
N ILE A 57 -18.21 1.92 -3.52
CA ILE A 57 -17.84 0.63 -2.91
C ILE A 57 -16.34 0.62 -2.59
N ILE A 58 -15.52 1.13 -3.52
CA ILE A 58 -14.07 1.25 -3.34
C ILE A 58 -13.78 2.18 -2.15
N LEU A 59 -14.40 3.36 -2.13
CA LEU A 59 -14.25 4.33 -1.03
C LEU A 59 -14.63 3.72 0.33
N ALA A 60 -15.82 3.12 0.42
CA ALA A 60 -16.33 2.55 1.67
C ALA A 60 -15.37 1.48 2.25
N ARG A 61 -14.91 0.58 1.38
CA ARG A 61 -13.98 -0.51 1.76
C ARG A 61 -12.61 0.01 2.16
N ASN A 62 -12.08 0.97 1.41
CA ASN A 62 -10.77 1.53 1.68
C ASN A 62 -10.79 2.37 2.96
N LEU A 63 -11.83 3.18 3.19
CA LEU A 63 -12.04 3.94 4.41
C LEU A 63 -11.98 3.03 5.64
N LYS A 64 -12.78 1.96 5.64
CA LYS A 64 -12.81 0.98 6.72
C LYS A 64 -11.45 0.30 6.94
N ALA A 65 -10.85 -0.20 5.86
CA ALA A 65 -9.57 -0.92 5.96
C ALA A 65 -8.42 -0.01 6.46
N LEU A 66 -8.34 1.21 5.96
CA LEU A 66 -7.34 2.19 6.36
C LEU A 66 -7.51 2.60 7.82
N ARG A 67 -8.77 2.76 8.26
CA ARG A 67 -9.13 3.06 9.65
C ARG A 67 -8.73 1.92 10.59
N GLU A 68 -9.07 0.69 10.24
CA GLU A 68 -8.76 -0.50 11.05
C GLU A 68 -7.25 -0.74 11.18
N VAL A 69 -6.49 -0.60 10.09
CA VAL A 69 -5.02 -0.76 10.14
C VAL A 69 -4.33 0.30 11.02
N ARG A 70 -4.97 1.45 11.22
CA ARG A 70 -4.47 2.54 12.06
C ARG A 70 -5.00 2.51 13.49
N ASP A 71 -5.80 1.50 13.83
CA ASP A 71 -6.46 1.38 15.13
C ASP A 71 -7.26 2.65 15.52
N VAL A 72 -8.01 3.19 14.56
CA VAL A 72 -8.85 4.37 14.74
C VAL A 72 -10.31 3.93 14.83
N SER A 73 -11.07 4.37 15.84
CA SER A 73 -12.52 4.13 15.89
C SER A 73 -13.27 5.07 14.94
N GLN A 74 -14.53 4.76 14.59
CA GLN A 74 -15.35 5.68 13.80
C GLN A 74 -15.55 7.02 14.53
N GLU A 75 -15.79 6.98 15.84
CA GLU A 75 -15.89 8.16 16.71
C GLU A 75 -14.63 9.02 16.65
N LYS A 76 -13.44 8.39 16.76
CA LYS A 76 -12.16 9.11 16.72
C LYS A 76 -11.90 9.71 15.33
N LEU A 77 -12.17 8.96 14.26
CA LEU A 77 -12.01 9.46 12.89
C LEU A 77 -12.95 10.64 12.63
N ALA A 78 -14.21 10.54 13.04
CA ALA A 78 -15.19 11.60 12.92
C ALA A 78 -14.74 12.89 13.63
N ALA A 79 -14.24 12.75 14.87
CA ALA A 79 -13.73 13.87 15.66
C ALA A 79 -12.54 14.56 14.99
N VAL A 80 -11.57 13.79 14.47
CA VAL A 80 -10.38 14.36 13.81
C VAL A 80 -10.71 14.98 12.46
N ALA A 81 -11.58 14.34 11.67
CA ALA A 81 -11.97 14.83 10.34
C ALA A 81 -13.04 15.94 10.38
N GLY A 82 -13.53 16.32 11.57
CA GLY A 82 -14.53 17.37 11.74
C GLY A 82 -15.89 17.04 11.11
N ILE A 83 -16.28 15.76 11.10
CA ILE A 83 -17.56 15.30 10.53
C ILE A 83 -18.35 14.44 11.52
N ASP A 84 -19.63 14.24 11.22
CA ASP A 84 -20.49 13.43 12.08
C ASP A 84 -20.12 11.94 12.03
N ARG A 85 -20.18 11.27 13.19
CA ARG A 85 -19.87 9.84 13.29
C ARG A 85 -20.84 8.97 12.47
N SER A 86 -22.13 9.28 12.48
CA SER A 86 -23.12 8.58 11.65
C SER A 86 -22.79 8.70 10.16
N TYR A 87 -22.21 9.83 9.75
CA TYR A 87 -21.73 10.01 8.38
C TYR A 87 -20.56 9.07 8.05
N ILE A 88 -19.59 8.85 8.96
CA ILE A 88 -18.55 7.80 8.79
C ILE A 88 -19.19 6.42 8.60
N SER A 89 -20.11 6.05 9.48
CA SER A 89 -20.82 4.78 9.40
C SER A 89 -21.55 4.63 8.06
N ASP A 90 -22.25 5.67 7.60
CA ASP A 90 -22.99 5.62 6.34
C ASP A 90 -22.07 5.59 5.11
N LEU A 91 -20.89 6.20 5.17
CA LEU A 91 -19.85 6.07 4.15
C LEU A 91 -19.31 4.63 4.08
N GLU A 92 -18.97 4.03 5.23
CA GLU A 92 -18.49 2.63 5.30
C GLU A 92 -19.56 1.62 4.85
N ASN A 93 -20.85 2.01 4.86
CA ASN A 93 -21.98 1.21 4.40
C ASN A 93 -22.55 1.65 3.03
N GLU A 94 -21.80 2.46 2.25
CA GLU A 94 -22.15 2.83 0.87
C GLU A 94 -23.47 3.62 0.71
N LYS A 95 -24.00 4.20 1.78
CA LYS A 95 -25.30 4.90 1.74
C LYS A 95 -25.22 6.30 1.13
N TYR A 96 -24.11 7.01 1.38
CA TYR A 96 -23.92 8.39 0.90
C TYR A 96 -22.69 8.56 0.01
N GLY A 97 -22.73 9.62 -0.79
CA GLY A 97 -21.55 10.17 -1.46
C GLY A 97 -20.77 11.09 -0.54
N LEU A 98 -19.50 11.32 -0.90
CA LEU A 98 -18.55 12.17 -0.21
C LEU A 98 -18.17 13.33 -1.15
N SER A 99 -18.08 14.56 -0.63
CA SER A 99 -17.49 15.67 -1.39
C SER A 99 -15.97 15.54 -1.43
N ILE A 100 -15.31 16.20 -2.39
CA ILE A 100 -13.85 16.16 -2.49
C ILE A 100 -13.18 16.75 -1.24
N ASP A 101 -13.67 17.87 -0.71
CA ASP A 101 -13.12 18.48 0.51
C ASP A 101 -13.19 17.52 1.72
N LYS A 102 -14.29 16.77 1.86
CA LYS A 102 -14.42 15.79 2.95
C LYS A 102 -13.54 14.56 2.72
N LEU A 103 -13.25 14.21 1.47
CA LEU A 103 -12.26 13.18 1.13
C LEU A 103 -10.87 13.61 1.58
N GLU A 104 -10.49 14.87 1.34
CA GLU A 104 -9.22 15.44 1.80
C GLU A 104 -9.13 15.43 3.33
N ASN A 105 -10.16 15.92 4.04
CA ASN A 105 -10.18 15.90 5.51
C ASN A 105 -10.02 14.48 6.09
N LEU A 106 -10.68 13.49 5.48
CA LEU A 106 -10.56 12.09 5.90
C LEU A 106 -9.17 11.52 5.60
N ALA A 107 -8.61 11.86 4.45
CA ALA A 107 -7.27 11.43 4.05
C ALA A 107 -6.21 12.00 5.00
N GLU A 108 -6.32 13.29 5.35
CA GLU A 108 -5.47 13.94 6.35
C GLU A 108 -5.62 13.31 7.74
N ALA A 109 -6.85 13.09 8.19
CA ALA A 109 -7.13 12.44 9.48
C ALA A 109 -6.56 11.02 9.58
N LEU A 110 -6.49 10.31 8.44
CA LEU A 110 -5.87 8.99 8.33
C LEU A 110 -4.38 9.07 7.98
N GLY A 111 -3.81 10.22 7.65
CA GLY A 111 -2.42 10.32 7.20
C GLY A 111 -2.14 9.50 5.93
N VAL A 112 -3.04 9.57 4.94
CA VAL A 112 -2.89 8.96 3.61
C VAL A 112 -3.07 10.00 2.51
N ALA A 113 -2.67 9.66 1.30
CA ALA A 113 -3.08 10.45 0.14
C ALA A 113 -4.54 10.12 -0.25
N ALA A 114 -5.31 11.13 -0.65
CA ALA A 114 -6.73 10.96 -1.01
C ALA A 114 -6.98 9.92 -2.12
N TRP A 115 -6.04 9.77 -3.06
CA TRP A 115 -6.14 8.77 -4.13
C TRP A 115 -6.09 7.33 -3.61
N GLU A 116 -5.46 7.07 -2.46
CA GLU A 116 -5.41 5.73 -1.86
C GLU A 116 -6.81 5.28 -1.44
N MET A 117 -7.65 6.21 -0.98
CA MET A 117 -9.04 5.93 -0.63
C MET A 117 -9.89 5.54 -1.86
N LEU A 118 -9.45 5.92 -3.07
CA LEU A 118 -10.13 5.62 -4.34
C LEU A 118 -9.45 4.52 -5.16
N HIS A 119 -8.32 3.98 -4.69
CA HIS A 119 -7.58 2.96 -5.43
C HIS A 119 -8.18 1.56 -5.19
N PRO A 120 -8.55 0.81 -6.25
CA PRO A 120 -9.29 -0.45 -6.11
C PRO A 120 -8.58 -1.53 -5.29
N GLU A 121 -7.25 -1.46 -5.19
CA GLU A 121 -6.45 -2.48 -4.51
C GLU A 121 -6.04 -2.09 -3.09
N THR A 122 -6.36 -0.90 -2.57
CA THR A 122 -5.85 -0.44 -1.26
C THR A 122 -6.23 -1.39 -0.13
N ALA A 123 -7.51 -1.67 0.05
CA ALA A 123 -7.96 -2.62 1.08
C ALA A 123 -7.42 -4.06 0.84
N ALA A 124 -7.22 -4.46 -0.41
CA ALA A 124 -6.65 -5.77 -0.73
C ALA A 124 -5.17 -5.87 -0.34
N ASN A 125 -4.39 -4.82 -0.64
CA ASN A 125 -2.97 -4.72 -0.33
C ASN A 125 -2.72 -4.68 1.18
N ILE A 126 -3.58 -4.00 1.94
CA ILE A 126 -3.56 -3.98 3.41
C ILE A 126 -3.71 -5.39 3.96
N ARG A 127 -4.72 -6.15 3.52
CA ARG A 127 -4.96 -7.52 4.01
C ARG A 127 -3.85 -8.51 3.66
N SER A 128 -3.09 -8.26 2.59
CA SER A 128 -1.94 -9.10 2.22
C SER A 128 -0.65 -8.77 2.98
N THR A 129 -0.62 -7.67 3.73
CA THR A 129 0.53 -7.32 4.57
C THR A 129 0.29 -7.95 5.95
N PRO A 130 1.03 -9.00 6.34
CA PRO A 130 0.90 -9.53 7.69
C PRO A 130 1.27 -8.43 8.69
N PRO A 131 0.55 -8.31 9.83
CA PRO A 131 0.96 -7.39 10.89
C PRO A 131 2.40 -7.70 11.27
N ALA A 132 3.25 -6.67 11.37
CA ALA A 132 4.59 -6.85 11.90
C ALA A 132 4.45 -7.24 13.37
N ASP A 133 5.00 -8.41 13.73
CA ASP A 133 5.09 -8.91 15.11
C ASP A 133 5.78 -7.90 16.04
#